data_AF-X0XPI9-F1
#
_entry.id   AF-X0XPI9-F1
#
_cell.length_a   1.000
_cell.length_b   1.000
_cell.length_c   1.000
_cell.angle_alpha   90.00
_cell.angle_beta   90.00
_cell.angle_gamma   90.00
#
_symmetry.space_group_name_H-M   'P 1'
#
loop_
_entity.id
_entity.type
_entity.pdbx_description
1 polymer ?
#
loop_
_entity_poly.entity_id
_entity_poly.type
_entity_poly.pdbx_seq_one_letter_code
_entity_poly.pdbx_strand_id
1 'polypeptide(L)'
;GRPLGLQWKAEAFRYIAKKWEVEEMTSEDKNLPADRRVLIFDTTLRDGDQSPGVALGAAEKLEIARSLERMRVDFIEAGFPASSPGDLESVTAIAKEVRGTAIAGLARAVPEDVDACWEAVKHAAQPRIHVFLSTSDIHILHQLEKDREQVLEMGRTQVARAKKYCSDVEFSPMDATRSEPEYVFRMLTECIEAGATTVNIPDTVGYAISEEFGEFIRQIQ
;
A
#
# COMPACT_ATOMS: atom_id res chain seq x y z
N GLY A 1 -7.77 -47.23 5.29
CA GLY A 1 -6.65 -46.64 4.55
C GLY A 1 -7.02 -45.22 4.19
N ARG A 2 -6.23 -44.23 4.62
CA ARG A 2 -6.43 -42.83 4.24
C ARG A 2 -5.89 -42.61 2.81
N PRO A 3 -6.46 -41.68 2.00
CA PRO A 3 -6.09 -41.55 0.61
C PRO A 3 -4.65 -41.03 0.45
N LEU A 4 -3.89 -41.64 -0.46
CA LEU A 4 -2.49 -41.30 -0.79
C LEU A 4 -2.26 -39.86 -1.31
N GLY A 5 -3.31 -39.03 -1.44
CA GLY A 5 -3.22 -37.66 -1.97
C GLY A 5 -2.80 -36.58 -0.97
N LEU A 6 -2.74 -36.88 0.34
CA LEU A 6 -2.37 -35.90 1.39
C LEU A 6 -0.95 -36.04 1.94
N GLN A 7 -0.22 -37.11 1.60
CA GLN A 7 1.18 -37.28 2.05
C GLN A 7 2.16 -36.38 1.30
N TRP A 8 1.95 -36.15 -0.01
CA TRP A 8 2.85 -35.34 -0.84
C TRP A 8 2.83 -33.85 -0.48
N LYS A 9 1.67 -33.28 -0.09
CA LYS A 9 1.60 -31.87 0.34
C LYS A 9 2.37 -31.63 1.65
N ALA A 10 2.35 -32.59 2.57
CA ALA A 10 3.06 -32.50 3.84
C ALA A 10 4.57 -32.76 3.74
N GLU A 11 5.01 -33.53 2.74
CA GLU A 11 6.44 -33.73 2.43
C GLU A 11 7.03 -32.56 1.63
N ALA A 12 6.26 -31.98 0.70
CA ALA A 12 6.66 -30.75 -0.01
C ALA A 12 6.78 -29.55 0.94
N PHE A 13 5.83 -29.38 1.87
CA PHE A 13 5.93 -28.35 2.92
C PHE A 13 7.14 -28.55 3.84
N ARG A 14 7.42 -29.79 4.25
CA ARG A 14 8.60 -30.11 5.07
C ARG A 14 9.92 -29.91 4.31
N TYR A 15 9.94 -30.14 3.00
CA TYR A 15 11.11 -29.88 2.18
C TYR A 15 11.37 -28.38 1.99
N ILE A 16 10.31 -27.57 1.83
CA ILE A 16 10.39 -26.11 1.73
C ILE A 16 10.82 -25.51 3.08
N ALA A 17 10.20 -25.93 4.19
CA ALA A 17 10.52 -25.48 5.55
C ALA A 17 11.89 -25.94 6.08
N LYS A 18 12.50 -26.94 5.47
CA LYS A 18 13.86 -27.40 5.83
C LYS A 18 14.95 -26.72 4.99
N LYS A 19 14.60 -26.14 3.84
CA LYS A 19 15.53 -25.46 2.92
C LYS A 19 15.57 -23.95 3.15
N TRP A 20 14.51 -23.40 3.72
CA TRP A 20 14.40 -22.04 4.24
C TRP A 20 14.10 -22.19 5.72
N GLU A 21 14.97 -21.72 6.62
CA GLU A 21 14.76 -21.74 8.07
C GLU A 21 13.53 -20.88 8.44
N VAL A 22 12.33 -21.39 8.17
CA VAL A 22 11.08 -20.80 8.63
C VAL A 22 10.78 -21.48 9.96
N GLU A 23 11.32 -20.90 11.03
CA GLU A 23 10.90 -21.22 12.39
C GLU A 23 9.49 -20.66 12.64
N GLU A 24 8.65 -21.39 13.38
CA GLU A 24 7.37 -20.88 13.85
C GLU A 24 7.62 -19.65 14.72
N MET A 25 7.07 -18.51 14.28
CA MET A 25 7.24 -17.22 14.95
C MET A 25 6.62 -17.29 16.36
N THR A 26 7.46 -17.20 17.39
CA THR A 26 7.04 -17.30 18.79
C THR A 26 6.69 -15.92 19.34
N SER A 27 6.06 -15.86 20.51
CA SER A 27 5.72 -14.59 21.17
C SER A 27 6.93 -13.71 21.52
N GLU A 28 8.15 -14.24 21.42
CA GLU A 28 9.42 -13.54 21.65
C GLU A 28 9.93 -12.77 20.42
N ASP A 29 9.42 -13.06 19.21
CA ASP A 29 9.76 -12.33 17.97
C ASP A 29 9.18 -10.91 17.90
N LYS A 30 8.44 -10.51 18.93
CA LYS A 30 7.87 -9.16 19.06
C LYS A 30 8.89 -8.09 19.47
N ASN A 31 10.14 -8.49 19.72
CA ASN A 31 11.26 -7.59 20.02
C ASN A 31 12.39 -7.72 18.99
N LEU A 32 12.04 -7.76 17.69
CA LEU A 32 13.02 -7.41 16.66
C LEU A 32 13.56 -6.00 16.95
N PRO A 33 14.87 -5.76 16.81
CA PRO A 33 15.41 -4.41 16.93
C PRO A 33 14.67 -3.47 15.96
N ALA A 34 14.57 -2.19 16.30
CA ALA A 34 13.71 -1.24 15.58
C ALA A 34 13.99 -1.17 14.07
N ASP A 35 15.17 -1.59 13.63
CA ASP A 35 15.64 -1.70 12.24
C ASP A 35 15.15 -2.95 11.49
N ARG A 36 14.46 -3.90 12.15
CA ARG A 36 13.95 -5.14 11.54
C ARG A 36 12.45 -5.37 11.71
N ARG A 37 11.72 -4.40 12.25
CA ARG A 37 10.27 -4.54 12.39
C ARG A 37 9.60 -4.54 11.01
N VAL A 38 8.92 -5.63 10.69
CA VAL A 38 8.02 -5.71 9.53
C VAL A 38 6.68 -5.12 9.90
N LEU A 39 6.18 -4.19 9.08
CA LEU A 39 4.86 -3.57 9.25
C LEU A 39 3.88 -4.23 8.28
N ILE A 40 2.66 -4.50 8.75
CA ILE A 40 1.59 -5.10 7.95
C ILE A 40 0.65 -4.00 7.49
N PHE A 41 0.62 -3.78 6.18
CA PHE A 41 -0.29 -2.87 5.49
C PHE A 41 -1.38 -3.69 4.79
N ASP A 42 -2.60 -3.65 5.30
CA ASP A 42 -3.74 -4.37 4.73
C ASP A 42 -4.54 -3.46 3.78
N THR A 43 -4.76 -3.92 2.56
CA THR A 43 -5.54 -3.22 1.53
C THR A 43 -6.82 -3.97 1.13
N THR A 44 -7.32 -4.85 2.00
CA THR A 44 -8.56 -5.62 1.74
C THR A 44 -9.75 -4.71 1.41
N LEU A 45 -9.84 -3.55 2.09
CA LEU A 45 -10.93 -2.59 1.91
C LEU A 45 -10.77 -1.66 0.70
N ARG A 46 -9.63 -1.72 0.01
CA ARG A 46 -9.34 -0.91 -1.18
C ARG A 46 -9.06 -1.79 -2.39
N ASP A 47 -7.91 -2.47 -2.47
CA ASP A 47 -7.61 -3.37 -3.59
C ASP A 47 -8.54 -4.60 -3.60
N GLY A 48 -8.84 -5.15 -2.41
CA GLY A 48 -9.75 -6.30 -2.32
C GLY A 48 -11.16 -5.99 -2.82
N ASP A 49 -11.67 -4.80 -2.52
CA ASP A 49 -13.00 -4.31 -2.93
C ASP A 49 -13.11 -4.07 -4.45
N GLN A 50 -11.99 -3.95 -5.17
CA GLN A 50 -11.98 -3.82 -6.64
C GLN A 50 -12.06 -5.18 -7.37
N SER A 51 -12.10 -6.28 -6.64
CA SER A 51 -12.20 -7.62 -7.24
C SER A 51 -13.57 -7.83 -7.91
N PRO A 52 -13.62 -8.45 -9.12
CA PRO A 52 -14.89 -8.73 -9.78
C PRO A 52 -15.86 -9.53 -8.89
N GLY A 53 -17.07 -9.00 -8.71
CA GLY A 53 -18.10 -9.64 -7.89
C GLY A 53 -18.02 -9.33 -6.39
N VAL A 54 -17.07 -8.49 -5.97
CA VAL A 54 -17.01 -7.88 -4.63
C VAL A 54 -17.58 -6.46 -4.73
N ALA A 55 -18.48 -6.12 -3.82
CA ALA A 55 -18.99 -4.77 -3.66
C ALA A 55 -19.37 -4.58 -2.19
N LEU A 56 -18.40 -4.12 -1.38
CA LEU A 56 -18.60 -3.97 0.05
C LEU A 56 -19.36 -2.69 0.37
N GLY A 57 -20.50 -2.82 1.04
CA GLY A 57 -21.20 -1.69 1.62
C GLY A 57 -20.45 -1.09 2.81
N ALA A 58 -20.76 0.16 3.18
CA ALA A 58 -20.10 0.87 4.29
C ALA A 58 -20.12 0.08 5.62
N ALA A 59 -21.23 -0.61 5.92
CA ALA A 59 -21.35 -1.44 7.13
C ALA A 59 -20.41 -2.66 7.09
N GLU A 60 -20.33 -3.35 5.95
CA GLU A 60 -19.43 -4.50 5.75
C GLU A 60 -17.96 -4.07 5.83
N LYS A 61 -17.61 -2.94 5.19
CA LYS A 61 -16.27 -2.36 5.29
C LYS A 61 -15.89 -2.07 6.75
N LEU A 62 -16.80 -1.52 7.55
CA LEU A 62 -16.56 -1.25 8.96
C LEU A 62 -16.39 -2.54 9.79
N GLU A 63 -17.18 -3.58 9.53
CA GLU A 63 -17.04 -4.87 10.22
C GLU A 63 -15.69 -5.55 9.91
N ILE A 64 -15.26 -5.49 8.65
CA ILE A 64 -13.94 -5.97 8.23
C ILE A 64 -12.84 -5.12 8.88
N ALA A 65 -12.96 -3.79 8.87
CA ALA A 65 -11.98 -2.89 9.50
C ALA A 65 -11.78 -3.19 11.00
N ARG A 66 -12.87 -3.41 11.74
CA ARG A 66 -12.82 -3.84 13.16
C ARG A 66 -12.16 -5.21 13.32
N SER A 67 -12.31 -6.10 12.33
CA SER A 67 -11.67 -7.41 12.35
C SER A 67 -10.17 -7.31 12.12
N LEU A 68 -9.75 -6.48 11.17
CA LEU A 68 -8.33 -6.15 10.91
C LEU A 68 -7.67 -5.49 12.12
N GLU A 69 -8.36 -4.56 12.79
CA GLU A 69 -7.89 -3.96 14.05
C GLU A 69 -7.67 -5.02 15.14
N ARG A 70 -8.58 -5.98 15.29
CA ARG A 70 -8.41 -7.09 16.25
C ARG A 70 -7.23 -8.00 15.89
N MET A 71 -6.92 -8.15 14.60
CA MET A 71 -5.73 -8.85 14.11
C MET A 71 -4.44 -8.04 14.31
N ARG A 72 -4.55 -6.75 14.70
CA ARG A 72 -3.43 -5.84 14.98
C ARG A 72 -2.52 -5.62 13.77
N VAL A 73 -3.12 -5.49 12.58
CA VAL A 73 -2.38 -4.96 11.42
C VAL A 73 -1.95 -3.51 11.72
N ASP A 74 -0.79 -3.09 11.20
CA ASP A 74 -0.24 -1.76 11.47
C ASP A 74 -1.00 -0.67 10.71
N PHE A 75 -1.43 -0.96 9.48
CA PHE A 75 -2.20 -0.05 8.62
C PHE A 75 -3.39 -0.76 7.97
N ILE A 76 -4.50 -0.02 7.85
CA ILE A 76 -5.66 -0.39 7.01
C ILE A 76 -5.83 0.70 5.96
N GLU A 77 -5.70 0.34 4.69
CA GLU A 77 -6.13 1.19 3.58
C GLU A 77 -7.63 1.05 3.39
N ALA A 78 -8.38 2.03 3.89
CA ALA A 78 -9.82 1.95 4.05
C ALA A 78 -10.62 2.20 2.76
N GLY A 79 -9.95 2.63 1.69
CA GLY A 79 -10.58 2.89 0.39
C GLY A 79 -9.93 4.02 -0.39
N PHE A 80 -10.65 4.50 -1.41
CA PHE A 80 -10.25 5.63 -2.26
C PHE A 80 -11.28 6.77 -2.15
N PRO A 81 -11.11 7.74 -1.23
CA PRO A 81 -12.12 8.75 -0.92
C PRO A 81 -12.61 9.59 -2.12
N ALA A 82 -11.75 9.85 -3.11
CA ALA A 82 -12.13 10.64 -4.29
C ALA A 82 -12.86 9.84 -5.37
N SER A 83 -12.98 8.51 -5.21
CA SER A 83 -13.69 7.63 -6.15
C SER A 83 -15.19 7.94 -6.20
N SER A 84 -15.82 8.11 -5.03
CA SER A 84 -17.24 8.41 -4.92
C SER A 84 -17.59 9.03 -3.55
N PRO A 85 -18.75 9.72 -3.41
CA PRO A 85 -19.23 10.14 -2.10
C PRO A 85 -19.39 8.99 -1.10
N GLY A 86 -19.77 7.80 -1.59
CA GLY A 86 -19.89 6.60 -0.76
C GLY A 86 -18.55 6.10 -0.24
N ASP A 87 -17.48 6.19 -1.02
CA ASP A 87 -16.12 5.86 -0.57
C ASP A 87 -15.62 6.87 0.47
N LEU A 88 -15.85 8.17 0.25
CA LEU A 88 -15.54 9.22 1.23
C LEU A 88 -16.24 8.96 2.57
N GLU A 89 -17.54 8.68 2.54
CA GLU A 89 -18.33 8.37 3.74
C GLU A 89 -17.84 7.10 4.44
N SER A 90 -17.54 6.05 3.68
CA SER A 90 -17.06 4.77 4.22
C SER A 90 -15.71 4.92 4.92
N VAL A 91 -14.74 5.58 4.28
CA VAL A 91 -13.42 5.85 4.86
C VAL A 91 -13.55 6.73 6.10
N THR A 92 -14.39 7.76 6.04
CA THR A 92 -14.68 8.65 7.19
C THR A 92 -15.26 7.87 8.38
N ALA A 93 -16.18 6.94 8.13
CA ALA A 93 -16.78 6.12 9.18
C ALA A 93 -15.74 5.20 9.84
N ILE A 94 -14.89 4.55 9.05
CA ILE A 94 -13.80 3.72 9.55
C ILE A 94 -12.81 4.56 10.37
N ALA A 95 -12.39 5.72 9.87
CA ALA A 95 -11.48 6.63 10.56
C ALA A 95 -12.02 7.11 11.92
N LYS A 96 -13.34 7.24 12.08
CA LYS A 96 -13.95 7.64 13.36
C LYS A 96 -14.02 6.50 14.38
N GLU A 97 -14.17 5.27 13.91
CA GLU A 97 -14.46 4.11 14.76
C GLU A 97 -13.21 3.30 15.13
N VAL A 98 -12.28 3.10 14.18
CA VAL A 98 -11.06 2.31 14.38
C VAL A 98 -9.96 3.18 14.99
N ARG A 99 -9.35 2.70 16.08
CA ARG A 99 -8.40 3.49 16.89
C ARG A 99 -7.07 2.78 17.17
N GLY A 100 -7.05 1.44 17.09
CA GLY A 100 -5.88 0.60 17.37
C GLY A 100 -4.91 0.42 16.21
N THR A 101 -5.28 0.88 15.01
CA THR A 101 -4.54 0.70 13.76
C THR A 101 -4.54 2.02 12.98
N ALA A 102 -3.48 2.31 12.22
CA ALA A 102 -3.44 3.49 11.37
C ALA A 102 -4.36 3.35 10.16
N ILE A 103 -5.02 4.44 9.79
CA ILE A 103 -6.00 4.45 8.69
C ILE A 103 -5.43 5.25 7.52
N ALA A 104 -5.24 4.55 6.40
CA ALA A 104 -4.79 5.11 5.14
C ALA A 104 -5.97 5.31 4.18
N GLY A 105 -5.90 6.37 3.38
CA GLY A 105 -6.73 6.56 2.20
C GLY A 105 -5.86 6.73 0.96
N LEU A 106 -6.29 6.17 -0.17
CA LEU A 106 -5.61 6.32 -1.45
C LEU A 106 -6.00 7.64 -2.12
N ALA A 107 -5.04 8.29 -2.77
CA ALA A 107 -5.24 9.51 -3.55
C ALA A 107 -4.40 9.50 -4.82
N ARG A 108 -4.98 9.90 -5.96
CA ARG A 108 -4.16 10.25 -7.14
C ARG A 108 -3.30 11.47 -6.80
N ALA A 109 -2.17 11.63 -7.48
CA ALA A 109 -1.35 12.84 -7.39
C ALA A 109 -1.98 14.06 -8.11
N VAL A 110 -3.19 14.45 -7.67
CA VAL A 110 -3.87 15.71 -7.99
C VAL A 110 -4.40 16.38 -6.71
N PRO A 111 -4.50 17.72 -6.64
CA PRO A 111 -4.86 18.43 -5.41
C PRO A 111 -6.20 18.00 -4.81
N GLU A 112 -7.22 17.81 -5.65
CA GLU A 112 -8.59 17.52 -5.23
C GLU A 112 -8.69 16.16 -4.53
N ASP A 113 -7.94 15.16 -5.01
CA ASP A 113 -7.89 13.83 -4.44
C ASP A 113 -7.17 13.79 -3.10
N VAL A 114 -6.05 14.50 -2.99
CA VAL A 114 -5.30 14.63 -1.72
C VAL A 114 -6.16 15.31 -0.66
N ASP A 115 -6.92 16.34 -1.05
CA ASP A 115 -7.82 17.05 -0.15
C ASP A 115 -8.98 16.18 0.30
N ALA A 116 -9.63 15.48 -0.63
CA ALA A 116 -10.69 14.53 -0.31
C ALA A 116 -10.20 13.40 0.60
N CYS A 117 -8.98 12.91 0.35
CA CYS A 117 -8.36 11.89 1.18
C CYS A 117 -8.14 12.40 2.61
N TRP A 118 -7.59 13.60 2.78
CA TRP A 118 -7.43 14.22 4.09
C TRP A 118 -8.77 14.37 4.82
N GLU A 119 -9.80 14.89 4.13
CA GLU A 119 -11.13 15.06 4.71
C GLU A 119 -11.71 13.76 5.26
N ALA A 120 -11.40 12.63 4.61
CA ALA A 120 -11.80 11.30 5.07
C ALA A 120 -11.01 10.84 6.30
N VAL A 121 -9.67 10.87 6.21
CA VAL A 121 -8.80 10.21 7.20
C VAL A 121 -8.50 11.08 8.43
N LYS A 122 -8.71 12.40 8.40
CA LYS A 122 -8.39 13.33 9.51
C LYS A 122 -9.01 12.98 10.86
N HIS A 123 -10.04 12.13 10.86
CA HIS A 123 -10.70 11.67 12.07
C HIS A 123 -10.02 10.48 12.76
N ALA A 124 -9.09 9.81 12.07
CA ALA A 124 -8.32 8.67 12.58
C ALA A 124 -7.36 9.10 13.69
N ALA A 125 -7.08 8.18 14.63
CA ALA A 125 -6.05 8.42 15.64
C ALA A 125 -4.65 8.54 15.02
N GLN A 126 -4.41 7.79 13.94
CA GLN A 126 -3.16 7.77 13.17
C GLN A 126 -3.54 7.81 11.67
N PRO A 127 -3.73 9.02 11.09
CA PRO A 127 -4.06 9.16 9.68
C PRO A 127 -2.83 9.00 8.79
N ARG A 128 -3.01 8.32 7.64
CA ARG A 128 -2.04 8.25 6.55
C ARG A 128 -2.69 8.66 5.23
N ILE A 129 -1.96 9.42 4.41
CA ILE A 129 -2.36 9.68 3.02
C ILE A 129 -1.41 8.89 2.11
N HIS A 130 -1.97 8.02 1.28
CA HIS A 130 -1.24 7.27 0.29
C HIS A 130 -1.44 7.91 -1.09
N VAL A 131 -0.41 8.60 -1.58
CA VAL A 131 -0.38 9.23 -2.91
C VAL A 131 0.20 8.25 -3.92
N PHE A 132 -0.46 8.07 -5.05
CA PHE A 132 0.08 7.28 -6.15
C PHE A 132 0.13 8.06 -7.46
N LEU A 133 1.12 7.73 -8.29
CA LEU A 133 1.29 8.26 -9.63
C LEU A 133 2.00 7.25 -10.52
N SER A 134 1.52 7.07 -11.76
CA SER A 134 2.17 6.15 -12.69
C SER A 134 3.51 6.70 -13.18
N THR A 135 4.52 5.82 -13.23
CA THR A 135 5.86 6.16 -13.73
C THR A 135 6.19 5.56 -15.10
N SER A 136 5.35 4.66 -15.63
CA SER A 136 5.59 4.01 -16.92
C SER A 136 5.34 4.96 -18.09
N ASP A 137 6.21 4.93 -19.11
CA ASP A 137 6.08 5.79 -20.30
C ASP A 137 4.75 5.63 -21.03
N ILE A 138 4.17 4.42 -21.05
CA ILE A 138 2.88 4.16 -21.70
C ILE A 138 1.75 4.95 -21.03
N HIS A 139 1.64 4.89 -19.69
CA HIS A 139 0.64 5.66 -18.96
C HIS A 139 0.93 7.18 -19.01
N ILE A 140 2.21 7.58 -18.96
CA ILE A 140 2.60 9.00 -19.03
C ILE A 140 2.17 9.60 -20.38
N LEU A 141 2.49 8.92 -21.49
CA LEU A 141 2.21 9.41 -22.84
C LEU A 141 0.74 9.30 -23.23
N HIS A 142 0.05 8.22 -22.85
CA HIS A 142 -1.32 7.94 -23.34
C HIS A 142 -2.43 8.29 -22.35
N GLN A 143 -2.17 8.36 -21.04
CA GLN A 143 -3.19 8.63 -20.04
C GLN A 143 -3.04 10.02 -19.41
N LEU A 144 -1.81 10.48 -19.21
CA LEU A 144 -1.55 11.78 -18.58
C LEU A 144 -1.30 12.91 -19.58
N GLU A 145 -0.89 12.59 -20.81
CA GLU A 145 -0.49 13.57 -21.86
C GLU A 145 0.52 14.60 -21.33
N LYS A 146 1.50 14.13 -20.54
CA LYS A 146 2.52 14.94 -19.86
C LYS A 146 3.92 14.43 -20.15
N ASP A 147 4.91 15.30 -19.95
CA ASP A 147 6.31 14.88 -19.94
C ASP A 147 6.74 14.35 -18.56
N ARG A 148 7.90 13.68 -18.51
CA ARG A 148 8.44 13.06 -17.30
C ARG A 148 8.75 14.06 -16.17
N GLU A 149 9.11 15.31 -16.51
CA GLU A 149 9.38 16.36 -15.51
C GLU A 149 8.09 16.87 -14.88
N GLN A 150 7.04 17.05 -15.68
CA GLN A 150 5.71 17.41 -15.20
C GLN A 150 5.15 16.34 -14.27
N VAL A 151 5.31 15.07 -14.61
CA VAL A 151 4.88 13.94 -13.76
C VAL A 151 5.67 13.91 -12.46
N LEU A 152 6.98 14.16 -12.50
CA LEU A 152 7.80 14.28 -11.29
C LEU A 152 7.33 15.42 -10.39
N GLU A 153 7.12 16.61 -10.95
CA GLU A 153 6.65 17.76 -10.17
C GLU A 153 5.25 17.53 -9.59
N MET A 154 4.39 16.78 -10.29
CA MET A 154 3.09 16.36 -9.76
C MET A 154 3.25 15.50 -8.50
N GLY A 155 4.10 14.46 -8.56
CA GLY A 155 4.39 13.61 -7.41
C GLY A 155 4.92 14.42 -6.23
N ARG A 156 5.97 15.20 -6.46
CA ARG A 156 6.61 16.08 -5.47
C ARG A 156 5.60 17.05 -4.83
N THR A 157 4.81 17.74 -5.66
CA THR A 157 3.84 18.74 -5.20
C THR A 157 2.74 18.11 -4.35
N GLN A 158 2.21 16.96 -4.77
CA GLN A 158 1.12 16.32 -4.03
C GLN A 158 1.57 15.62 -2.75
N VAL A 159 2.78 15.06 -2.72
CA VAL A 159 3.39 14.58 -1.47
C VAL A 159 3.62 15.74 -0.50
N ALA A 160 4.18 16.86 -0.97
CA ALA A 160 4.35 18.06 -0.15
C ALA A 160 3.00 18.63 0.34
N ARG A 161 1.93 18.50 -0.46
CA ARG A 161 0.57 18.86 -0.07
C ARG A 161 0.05 17.94 1.05
N ALA A 162 0.14 16.62 0.86
CA ALA A 162 -0.27 15.63 1.86
C ALA A 162 0.48 15.84 3.19
N LYS A 163 1.78 16.18 3.13
CA LYS A 163 2.61 16.44 4.31
C LYS A 163 2.16 17.64 5.15
N LYS A 164 1.47 18.62 4.54
CA LYS A 164 0.88 19.74 5.28
C LYS A 164 -0.31 19.31 6.13
N TYR A 165 -0.95 18.20 5.78
CA TYR A 165 -2.11 17.67 6.50
C TYR A 165 -1.75 16.67 7.59
N CYS A 166 -0.87 15.71 7.29
CA CYS A 166 -0.45 14.69 8.25
C CYS A 166 1.05 14.36 8.12
N SER A 167 1.62 13.85 9.22
CA SER A 167 3.04 13.50 9.27
C SER A 167 3.38 12.20 8.54
N ASP A 168 2.40 11.32 8.33
CA ASP A 168 2.58 10.00 7.73
C ASP A 168 2.03 9.98 6.29
N VAL A 169 2.94 9.97 5.32
CA VAL A 169 2.63 10.05 3.90
C VAL A 169 3.32 8.91 3.18
N GLU A 170 2.54 8.14 2.44
CA GLU A 170 3.03 7.05 1.60
C GLU A 170 3.00 7.46 0.14
N PHE A 171 4.04 7.11 -0.61
CA PHE A 171 4.10 7.35 -2.06
C PHE A 171 4.33 6.04 -2.83
N SER A 172 3.55 5.84 -3.90
CA SER A 172 3.68 4.72 -4.83
C SER A 172 3.92 5.18 -6.27
N PRO A 173 5.12 4.91 -6.85
CA PRO A 173 5.28 4.92 -8.29
C PRO A 173 4.57 3.70 -8.89
N MET A 174 3.34 3.88 -9.35
CA MET A 174 2.60 2.82 -10.03
C MET A 174 3.35 2.37 -11.28
N ASP A 175 3.34 1.06 -11.52
CA ASP A 175 4.01 0.38 -12.63
C ASP A 175 5.55 0.45 -12.60
N ALA A 176 6.15 0.62 -11.42
CA ALA A 176 7.59 0.77 -11.23
C ALA A 176 8.44 -0.34 -11.88
N THR A 177 7.98 -1.59 -11.86
CA THR A 177 8.72 -2.74 -12.41
C THR A 177 8.86 -2.72 -13.93
N ARG A 178 8.12 -1.85 -14.64
CA ARG A 178 8.17 -1.67 -16.10
C ARG A 178 8.66 -0.28 -16.53
N SER A 179 9.02 0.56 -15.57
CA SER A 179 9.55 1.90 -15.79
C SER A 179 11.08 1.88 -15.88
N GLU A 180 11.67 2.93 -16.44
CA GLU A 180 13.12 3.12 -16.40
C GLU A 180 13.59 3.29 -14.94
N PRO A 181 14.50 2.43 -14.42
CA PRO A 181 14.90 2.46 -13.01
C PRO A 181 15.42 3.82 -12.54
N GLU A 182 16.24 4.49 -13.36
CA GLU A 182 16.77 5.83 -13.03
C GLU A 182 15.66 6.86 -12.81
N TYR A 183 14.60 6.81 -13.63
CA TYR A 183 13.44 7.69 -13.47
C TYR A 183 12.64 7.37 -12.20
N VAL A 184 12.47 6.09 -11.88
CA VAL A 184 11.82 5.65 -10.63
C VAL A 184 12.61 6.14 -9.42
N PHE A 185 13.93 5.97 -9.41
CA PHE A 185 14.78 6.42 -8.30
C PHE A 185 14.69 7.93 -8.11
N ARG A 186 14.74 8.70 -9.21
CA ARG A 186 14.58 10.15 -9.17
C ARG A 186 13.22 10.57 -8.61
N MET A 187 12.13 9.92 -9.04
CA MET A 187 10.79 10.16 -8.52
C MET A 187 10.71 9.88 -7.00
N LEU A 188 11.27 8.74 -6.56
CA LEU A 188 11.29 8.36 -5.15
C LEU A 188 12.07 9.38 -4.31
N THR A 189 13.28 9.76 -4.74
CA THR A 189 14.09 10.77 -4.05
C THR A 189 13.34 12.08 -3.86
N GLU A 190 12.73 12.60 -4.93
CA GLU A 190 11.98 13.87 -4.88
C GLU A 190 10.74 13.79 -3.99
N CYS A 191 10.05 12.64 -3.97
CA CYS A 191 8.91 12.43 -3.08
C CYS A 191 9.35 12.28 -1.60
N ILE A 192 10.48 11.63 -1.34
CA ILE A 192 11.07 11.54 0.01
C ILE A 192 11.45 12.95 0.50
N GLU A 193 12.14 13.74 -0.32
CA GLU A 193 12.49 15.13 0.00
C GLU A 193 11.25 16.02 0.22
N ALA A 194 10.17 15.78 -0.52
CA ALA A 194 8.89 16.47 -0.34
C ALA A 194 8.15 16.07 0.95
N GLY A 195 8.53 14.95 1.58
CA GLY A 195 8.04 14.57 2.90
C GLY A 195 7.36 13.19 3.00
N ALA A 196 7.45 12.35 1.97
CA ALA A 196 7.04 10.95 2.07
C ALA A 196 7.83 10.23 3.17
N THR A 197 7.12 9.51 4.04
CA THR A 197 7.68 8.70 5.14
C THR A 197 7.67 7.21 4.83
N THR A 198 6.96 6.80 3.78
CA THR A 198 6.96 5.43 3.27
C THR A 198 6.93 5.48 1.74
N VAL A 199 7.72 4.61 1.11
CA VAL A 199 7.65 4.39 -0.34
C VAL A 199 7.21 2.95 -0.58
N ASN A 200 6.18 2.76 -1.38
CA ASN A 200 5.66 1.45 -1.75
C ASN A 200 6.03 1.16 -3.21
N ILE A 201 6.57 -0.04 -3.47
CA ILE A 201 7.04 -0.44 -4.79
C ILE A 201 6.13 -1.55 -5.32
N PRO A 202 5.09 -1.22 -6.11
CA PRO A 202 4.14 -2.22 -6.59
C PRO A 202 4.70 -2.98 -7.82
N ASP A 203 4.59 -4.31 -7.80
CA ASP A 203 4.57 -5.10 -9.05
C ASP A 203 3.14 -5.10 -9.61
N THR A 204 2.79 -4.01 -10.30
CA THR A 204 1.41 -3.72 -10.71
C THR A 204 0.78 -4.80 -11.59
N VAL A 205 1.58 -5.53 -12.38
CA VAL A 205 1.08 -6.59 -13.27
C VAL A 205 1.20 -7.97 -12.62
N GLY A 206 2.14 -8.16 -11.69
CA GLY A 206 2.33 -9.42 -10.98
C GLY A 206 3.15 -10.47 -11.74
N TYR A 207 4.00 -10.03 -12.68
CA TYR A 207 4.86 -10.93 -13.48
C TYR A 207 6.35 -10.80 -13.14
N ALA A 208 6.73 -10.02 -12.13
CA ALA A 208 8.13 -9.92 -11.73
C ALA A 208 8.62 -11.25 -11.11
N ILE A 209 9.83 -11.65 -11.46
CA ILE A 209 10.49 -12.80 -10.85
C ILE A 209 11.02 -12.35 -9.48
N SER A 210 10.88 -13.19 -8.45
CA SER A 210 11.24 -12.83 -7.07
C SER A 210 12.68 -12.36 -6.92
N GLU A 211 13.63 -13.00 -7.63
CA GLU A 211 15.02 -12.59 -7.64
C GLU A 211 15.25 -11.22 -8.31
N GLU A 212 14.56 -10.95 -9.42
CA GLU A 212 14.65 -9.68 -10.15
C GLU A 212 14.04 -8.53 -9.34
N PHE A 213 12.88 -8.77 -8.73
CA PHE A 213 12.23 -7.80 -7.85
C PHE A 213 13.08 -7.53 -6.61
N GLY A 214 13.65 -8.57 -5.99
CA GLY A 214 14.56 -8.40 -4.86
C GLY A 214 15.82 -7.61 -5.22
N GLU A 215 16.34 -7.77 -6.43
CA GLU A 215 17.45 -6.94 -6.92
C GLU A 215 17.04 -5.49 -7.15
N PHE A 216 15.87 -5.26 -7.72
CA PHE A 216 15.31 -3.92 -7.89
C PHE A 216 15.14 -3.19 -6.54
N ILE A 217 14.62 -3.87 -5.51
CA ILE A 217 14.50 -3.31 -4.15
C ILE A 217 15.88 -2.97 -3.57
N ARG A 218 16.89 -3.82 -3.77
CA ARG A 218 18.27 -3.54 -3.30
C ARG A 218 18.89 -2.31 -3.95
N GLN A 219 18.51 -1.97 -5.18
CA GLN A 219 19.00 -0.77 -5.86
C GLN A 219 18.37 0.52 -5.34
N ILE A 220 17.24 0.44 -4.62
CA ILE A 220 16.54 1.58 -4.01
C ILE A 220 17.12 1.93 -2.63
N GLN A 221 17.68 0.94 -1.90
CA GLN A 221 18.20 1.07 -0.52
C GLN A 221 19.63 1.63 -0.49
#